data_AF-A0A212LQA9-F1
#
_entry.id   AF-A0A212LQA9-F1
#
_cell.length_a   1.000
_cell.length_b   1.000
_cell.length_c   1.000
_cell.angle_alpha   90.00
_cell.angle_beta   90.00
_cell.angle_gamma   90.00
#
_symmetry.space_group_name_H-M   'P 1'
#
loop_
_entity.id
_entity.type
_entity.pdbx_description
1 polymer ?
#
loop_
_entity_poly.entity_id
_entity_poly.type
_entity_poly.pdbx_seq_one_letter_code
_entity_poly.pdbx_strand_id
1 'polypeptide(L)'
;MRAQLLIAVAFLFVGQNIEAKSKEWVTPEPFGGCKFFKRTMAFEGDTAKQTACLLKKVKEQGGGAVEQPIPEWLRSHVGKQVDISDQKLKDYLNKQKIAATDVGGPLAKGAAQKVRYFVIHDTSFPEIPEAKGFPADMDDPGYEWNDIAKKWKGSNLRLQVNLIVSRDGRSHTYYAWGETRPRSATKLELSGKTANIPEARPLFVHVENIQPRLKPTNKWAWIAPPNGLSPKQEERLALLYITASYQAGTWLIPAYHFNIDQGIPQGHDDPQHMDLASWVGRIQAIHNLVEQ
;
A
#
# COMPACT_ATOMS: atom_id res chain seq x y z
N MET A 1 -9.89 -22.81 85.16
CA MET A 1 -11.22 -22.62 84.52
C MET A 1 -11.64 -21.17 84.69
N ARG A 2 -11.64 -20.38 83.61
CA ARG A 2 -12.33 -19.08 83.56
C ARG A 2 -12.88 -18.88 82.16
N ALA A 3 -14.20 -18.81 82.07
CA ALA A 3 -14.94 -18.40 80.90
C ALA A 3 -15.10 -16.88 80.89
N GLN A 4 -14.97 -16.28 79.71
CA GLN A 4 -15.40 -14.94 79.30
C GLN A 4 -15.37 -14.95 77.77
N LEU A 5 -16.18 -14.26 76.98
CA LEU A 5 -17.49 -13.65 77.08
C LEU A 5 -17.76 -13.28 75.61
N LEU A 6 -18.88 -13.73 75.02
CA LEU A 6 -19.23 -13.38 73.64
C LEU A 6 -19.54 -11.89 73.53
N ILE A 7 -19.02 -11.25 72.47
CA ILE A 7 -19.62 -10.05 71.88
C ILE A 7 -19.83 -10.33 70.39
N ALA A 8 -21.10 -10.38 70.02
CA ALA A 8 -21.57 -10.42 68.65
C ALA A 8 -21.54 -9.01 68.05
N VAL A 9 -21.01 -8.86 66.83
CA VAL A 9 -21.22 -7.68 66.01
C VAL A 9 -21.99 -8.12 64.77
N ALA A 10 -23.24 -7.71 64.71
CA ALA A 10 -24.09 -7.87 63.54
C ALA A 10 -23.69 -6.83 62.48
N PHE A 11 -23.28 -7.29 61.30
CA PHE A 11 -23.26 -6.46 60.10
C PHE A 11 -24.37 -6.93 59.17
N LEU A 12 -25.42 -6.10 59.07
CA LEU A 12 -26.42 -6.15 58.03
C LEU A 12 -25.75 -5.85 56.68
N PHE A 13 -25.53 -6.88 55.86
CA PHE A 13 -25.31 -6.68 54.44
C PHE A 13 -26.63 -6.93 53.71
N VAL A 14 -27.27 -5.82 53.34
CA VAL A 14 -28.36 -5.78 52.36
C VAL A 14 -27.80 -6.29 51.04
N GLY A 15 -28.39 -7.40 50.55
CA GLY A 15 -28.04 -7.96 49.26
C GLY A 15 -28.33 -6.96 48.14
N GLN A 16 -27.30 -6.64 47.37
CA GLN A 16 -27.47 -6.19 46.00
C GLN A 16 -26.90 -7.29 45.10
N ASN A 17 -27.81 -8.05 44.48
CA ASN A 17 -27.50 -8.85 43.30
C ASN A 17 -27.06 -7.90 42.19
N ILE A 18 -25.75 -7.67 42.08
CA ILE A 18 -25.17 -7.06 40.89
C ILE A 18 -24.92 -8.22 39.93
N GLU A 19 -25.94 -8.52 39.10
CA GLU A 19 -25.69 -9.23 37.86
C GLU A 19 -24.69 -8.40 37.05
N ALA A 20 -23.45 -8.87 37.01
CA ALA A 20 -22.45 -8.37 36.09
C ALA A 20 -22.94 -8.68 34.67
N LYS A 21 -23.65 -7.73 34.04
CA LYS A 21 -23.81 -7.73 32.59
C LYS A 21 -22.40 -7.79 32.00
N SER A 22 -22.03 -8.94 31.47
CA SER A 22 -20.85 -9.07 30.63
C SER A 22 -20.95 -8.00 29.56
N LYS A 23 -20.04 -7.04 29.57
CA LYS A 23 -19.85 -6.14 28.43
C LYS A 23 -19.62 -7.04 27.23
N GLU A 24 -20.61 -7.14 26.36
CA GLU A 24 -20.38 -7.59 24.99
C GLU A 24 -19.26 -6.71 24.45
N TRP A 25 -18.12 -7.34 24.18
CA TRP A 25 -17.04 -6.70 23.47
C TRP A 25 -17.56 -6.47 22.05
N VAL A 26 -18.12 -5.29 21.79
CA VAL A 26 -18.35 -4.82 20.44
C VAL A 26 -16.97 -4.80 19.78
N THR A 27 -16.67 -5.83 19.01
CA THR A 27 -15.48 -5.83 18.15
C THR A 27 -15.63 -4.64 17.21
N PRO A 28 -14.68 -3.68 17.20
CA PRO A 28 -14.78 -2.57 16.26
C PRO A 28 -14.91 -3.14 14.85
N GLU A 29 -15.90 -2.64 14.10
CA GLU A 29 -16.14 -3.08 12.73
C GLU A 29 -14.85 -2.97 11.91
N PRO A 30 -14.54 -3.99 11.08
CA PRO A 30 -13.36 -3.93 10.25
C PRO A 30 -13.49 -2.80 9.23
N PHE A 31 -12.35 -2.23 8.87
CA PHE A 31 -12.29 -1.07 7.99
C PHE A 31 -12.21 -1.46 6.51
N GLY A 32 -13.00 -0.80 5.67
CA GLY A 32 -12.95 -0.93 4.21
C GLY A 32 -13.44 -2.28 3.66
N GLY A 33 -13.52 -2.38 2.33
CA GLY A 33 -14.08 -3.53 1.62
C GLY A 33 -13.32 -4.84 1.86
N CYS A 34 -12.00 -4.77 2.01
CA CYS A 34 -11.15 -5.92 2.37
C CYS A 34 -11.00 -6.15 3.87
N LYS A 35 -11.75 -5.41 4.69
CA LYS A 35 -11.90 -5.61 6.13
C LYS A 35 -10.59 -5.65 6.90
N PHE A 36 -9.97 -4.49 7.11
CA PHE A 36 -8.81 -4.34 7.98
C PHE A 36 -9.21 -4.30 9.45
N PHE A 37 -8.60 -5.16 10.27
CA PHE A 37 -8.89 -5.23 11.70
C PHE A 37 -7.82 -4.51 12.52
N LYS A 38 -8.22 -3.48 13.28
CA LYS A 38 -7.31 -2.75 14.20
C LYS A 38 -6.63 -3.68 15.23
N ARG A 39 -7.32 -4.74 15.66
CA ARG A 39 -6.78 -5.67 16.67
C ARG A 39 -5.60 -6.50 16.17
N THR A 40 -5.64 -6.93 14.91
CA THR A 40 -4.61 -7.80 14.31
C THR A 40 -3.65 -7.04 13.41
N MET A 41 -3.97 -5.78 13.11
CA MET A 41 -3.25 -4.93 12.17
C MET A 41 -3.10 -5.61 10.80
N ALA A 42 -4.18 -6.27 10.35
CA ALA A 42 -4.22 -7.03 9.11
C ALA A 42 -5.61 -7.03 8.47
N PHE A 43 -5.64 -7.26 7.15
CA PHE A 43 -6.87 -7.53 6.41
C PHE A 43 -7.42 -8.93 6.73
N GLU A 44 -8.69 -9.16 6.41
CA GLU A 44 -9.38 -10.42 6.69
C GLU A 44 -8.76 -11.59 5.90
N GLY A 45 -8.48 -12.69 6.60
CA GLY A 45 -8.06 -13.95 6.00
C GLY A 45 -6.55 -14.19 6.03
N ASP A 46 -6.15 -15.30 5.42
CA ASP A 46 -4.75 -15.61 5.18
C ASP A 46 -4.16 -14.73 4.06
N THR A 47 -2.86 -14.88 3.83
CA THR A 47 -2.13 -14.12 2.82
C THR A 47 -2.77 -14.22 1.43
N ALA A 48 -3.22 -15.41 1.01
CA ALA A 48 -3.81 -15.61 -0.31
C ALA A 48 -5.14 -14.85 -0.44
N LYS A 49 -6.00 -14.92 0.59
CA LYS A 49 -7.27 -14.18 0.63
C LYS A 49 -7.04 -12.67 0.66
N GLN A 50 -6.05 -12.19 1.42
CA GLN A 50 -5.69 -10.77 1.46
C GLN A 50 -5.20 -10.29 0.09
N THR A 51 -4.27 -11.01 -0.55
CA THR A 51 -3.77 -10.68 -1.89
C THR A 51 -4.89 -10.65 -2.92
N ALA A 52 -5.78 -11.65 -2.92
CA ALA A 52 -6.92 -11.68 -3.83
C ALA A 52 -7.84 -10.46 -3.65
N CYS A 53 -8.14 -10.10 -2.41
CA CYS A 53 -9.01 -8.95 -2.14
C CYS A 53 -8.36 -7.62 -2.51
N LEU A 54 -7.09 -7.42 -2.14
CA LEU A 54 -6.39 -6.15 -2.32
C LEU A 54 -5.96 -5.89 -3.77
N LEU A 55 -5.92 -6.93 -4.60
CA LEU A 55 -5.65 -6.84 -6.03
C LEU A 55 -6.91 -7.03 -6.89
N LYS A 56 -8.12 -6.80 -6.38
CA LYS A 56 -9.30 -6.72 -7.27
C LYS A 56 -9.11 -5.64 -8.33
N LYS A 57 -9.53 -5.89 -9.56
CA LYS A 57 -9.41 -4.93 -10.66
C LYS A 57 -10.32 -3.73 -10.39
N VAL A 58 -9.72 -2.54 -10.32
CA VAL A 58 -10.42 -1.28 -10.10
C VAL A 58 -11.22 -0.92 -11.35
N LYS A 59 -12.49 -0.56 -11.18
CA LYS A 59 -13.31 -0.02 -12.26
C LYS A 59 -13.11 1.48 -12.37
N GLU A 60 -13.19 1.97 -13.59
CA GLU A 60 -13.16 3.40 -13.88
C GLU A 60 -14.26 4.16 -13.12
N GLN A 61 -14.03 5.46 -12.90
CA GLN A 61 -15.02 6.38 -12.37
C GLN A 61 -15.55 5.96 -10.99
N GLY A 62 -14.67 5.42 -10.14
CA GLY A 62 -15.04 4.95 -8.81
C GLY A 62 -16.12 3.85 -8.80
N GLY A 63 -16.30 3.11 -9.89
CA GLY A 63 -17.37 2.12 -10.08
C GLY A 63 -17.25 0.86 -9.19
N GLY A 64 -16.31 0.83 -8.25
CA GLY A 64 -15.98 -0.33 -7.42
C GLY A 64 -14.80 -1.12 -7.97
N ALA A 65 -14.70 -2.38 -7.54
CA ALA A 65 -13.70 -3.31 -8.03
C ALA A 65 -14.34 -4.68 -8.31
N VAL A 66 -13.71 -5.46 -9.19
CA VAL A 66 -14.13 -6.83 -9.53
C VAL A 66 -12.98 -7.79 -9.31
N GLU A 67 -13.32 -9.04 -9.00
CA GLU A 67 -12.32 -10.11 -8.90
C GLU A 67 -11.51 -10.21 -10.20
N GLN A 68 -10.22 -10.52 -10.05
CA GLN A 68 -9.36 -10.89 -11.16
C GLN A 68 -8.45 -12.05 -10.76
N PRO A 69 -7.96 -12.85 -11.72
CA PRO A 69 -7.05 -13.95 -11.42
C PRO A 69 -5.76 -13.44 -10.79
N ILE A 70 -5.31 -14.10 -9.72
CA ILE A 70 -4.00 -13.82 -9.12
C ILE A 70 -2.94 -14.67 -9.81
N PRO A 71 -1.93 -14.06 -10.46
CA PRO A 71 -0.85 -14.79 -11.11
C PRO A 71 -0.18 -15.81 -10.18
N GLU A 72 0.20 -16.97 -10.71
CA GLU A 72 0.79 -18.07 -9.95
C GLU A 72 2.02 -17.63 -9.15
N TRP A 73 2.87 -16.79 -9.74
CA TRP A 73 4.05 -16.29 -9.04
C TRP A 73 3.68 -15.60 -7.72
N LEU A 74 2.65 -14.73 -7.68
CA LEU A 74 2.21 -14.11 -6.43
C LEU A 74 1.64 -15.15 -5.45
N ARG A 75 0.82 -16.10 -5.92
CA ARG A 75 0.27 -17.18 -5.08
C ARG A 75 1.36 -18.02 -4.42
N SER A 76 2.45 -18.24 -5.13
CA SER A 76 3.56 -19.07 -4.67
C SER A 76 4.61 -18.32 -3.82
N HIS A 77 4.66 -16.98 -3.84
CA HIS A 77 5.72 -16.21 -3.17
C HIS A 77 5.22 -15.34 -2.01
N VAL A 78 4.08 -14.66 -2.14
CA VAL A 78 3.63 -13.66 -1.17
C VAL A 78 3.51 -14.27 0.24
N GLY A 79 4.04 -13.56 1.24
CA GLY A 79 4.09 -13.98 2.64
C GLY A 79 5.20 -14.97 2.99
N LYS A 80 5.93 -15.51 2.01
CA LYS A 80 7.12 -16.35 2.26
C LYS A 80 8.36 -15.49 2.49
N GLN A 81 9.39 -16.10 3.07
CA GLN A 81 10.72 -15.49 3.16
C GLN A 81 11.25 -15.16 1.77
N VAL A 82 11.89 -14.00 1.63
CA VAL A 82 12.56 -13.66 0.37
C VAL A 82 13.85 -14.46 0.21
N ASP A 83 14.00 -15.05 -0.97
CA ASP A 83 15.12 -15.87 -1.42
C ASP A 83 16.05 -15.07 -2.34
N ILE A 84 16.15 -13.76 -2.13
CA ILE A 84 17.03 -12.87 -2.90
C ILE A 84 18.45 -12.90 -2.32
N SER A 85 19.44 -12.93 -3.21
CA SER A 85 20.87 -12.78 -2.91
C SER A 85 21.25 -11.29 -2.83
N ASP A 86 21.88 -10.89 -1.73
CA ASP A 86 22.38 -9.51 -1.54
C ASP A 86 23.34 -9.10 -2.66
N GLN A 87 24.28 -9.98 -3.01
CA GLN A 87 25.27 -9.72 -4.05
C GLN A 87 24.62 -9.61 -5.43
N LYS A 88 23.76 -10.56 -5.82
CA LYS A 88 23.11 -10.51 -7.15
C LYS A 88 22.19 -9.29 -7.28
N LEU A 89 21.50 -8.88 -6.20
CA LEU A 89 20.69 -7.67 -6.22
C LEU A 89 21.56 -6.41 -6.41
N LYS A 90 22.69 -6.31 -5.69
CA LYS A 90 23.66 -5.21 -5.88
C LYS A 90 24.23 -5.20 -7.30
N ASP A 91 24.60 -6.36 -7.83
CA ASP A 91 25.11 -6.49 -9.19
C ASP A 91 24.06 -6.10 -10.24
N TYR A 92 22.80 -6.50 -10.03
CA TYR A 92 21.69 -6.09 -10.86
C TYR A 92 21.54 -4.57 -10.87
N LEU A 93 21.49 -3.92 -9.70
CA LEU A 93 21.39 -2.46 -9.61
C LEU A 93 22.57 -1.74 -10.27
N ASN A 94 23.79 -2.22 -10.05
CA ASN A 94 25.00 -1.67 -10.67
C ASN A 94 24.96 -1.81 -12.20
N LYS A 95 24.56 -2.98 -12.71
CA LYS A 95 24.42 -3.24 -14.15
C LYS A 95 23.37 -2.34 -14.79
N GLN A 96 22.25 -2.11 -14.10
CA GLN A 96 21.18 -1.21 -14.54
C GLN A 96 21.50 0.27 -14.30
N LYS A 97 22.63 0.58 -13.66
CA LYS A 97 23.02 1.94 -13.24
C LYS A 97 21.94 2.62 -12.39
N ILE A 98 21.31 1.85 -11.50
CA ILE A 98 20.28 2.32 -10.58
C ILE A 98 20.89 2.46 -9.19
N ALA A 99 20.84 3.67 -8.62
CA ALA A 99 21.29 3.88 -7.26
C ALA A 99 20.29 3.26 -6.26
N ALA A 100 20.78 2.74 -5.14
CA ALA A 100 19.92 2.23 -4.06
C ALA A 100 18.93 3.31 -3.55
N THR A 101 19.34 4.57 -3.56
CA THR A 101 18.50 5.72 -3.23
C THR A 101 17.35 5.96 -4.20
N ASP A 102 17.36 5.36 -5.39
CA ASP A 102 16.24 5.44 -6.33
C ASP A 102 15.26 4.27 -6.14
N VAL A 103 15.56 3.31 -5.26
CA VAL A 103 14.76 2.10 -5.05
C VAL A 103 14.47 1.80 -3.58
N GLY A 104 14.27 2.86 -2.79
CA GLY A 104 13.87 2.75 -1.38
C GLY A 104 14.99 2.88 -0.35
N GLY A 105 16.16 3.38 -0.76
CA GLY A 105 17.27 3.71 0.13
C GLY A 105 18.31 2.60 0.26
N PRO A 106 19.27 2.74 1.21
CA PRO A 106 20.26 1.70 1.47
C PRO A 106 19.60 0.35 1.73
N LEU A 107 19.97 -0.66 0.95
CA LEU A 107 19.33 -1.98 0.99
C LEU A 107 20.04 -2.89 1.99
N ALA A 108 19.28 -3.42 2.96
CA ALA A 108 19.73 -4.43 3.90
C ALA A 108 18.61 -5.46 4.12
N LYS A 109 18.88 -6.74 3.87
CA LYS A 109 17.87 -7.80 3.99
C LYS A 109 17.22 -7.78 5.37
N GLY A 110 15.89 -7.70 5.42
CA GLY A 110 15.15 -7.75 6.68
C GLY A 110 15.31 -6.53 7.60
N ALA A 111 15.80 -5.37 7.12
CA ALA A 111 15.86 -4.15 7.92
C ALA A 111 14.50 -3.44 8.13
N ALA A 112 13.46 -3.80 7.36
CA ALA A 112 12.13 -3.21 7.36
C ALA A 112 11.02 -4.21 7.78
N GLN A 113 11.26 -5.03 8.81
CA GLN A 113 10.41 -6.17 9.22
C GLN A 113 8.96 -5.82 9.57
N LYS A 114 8.65 -4.54 9.84
CA LYS A 114 7.28 -4.08 10.12
C LYS A 114 6.44 -3.97 8.85
N VAL A 115 7.05 -3.78 7.69
CA VAL A 115 6.35 -3.59 6.42
C VAL A 115 5.72 -4.92 6.00
N ARG A 116 4.44 -4.87 5.63
CA ARG A 116 3.63 -6.02 5.23
C ARG A 116 2.93 -5.83 3.89
N TYR A 117 2.67 -4.58 3.51
CA TYR A 117 1.87 -4.24 2.34
C TYR A 117 2.63 -3.28 1.41
N PHE A 118 2.56 -3.58 0.13
CA PHE A 118 3.11 -2.75 -0.95
C PHE A 118 1.97 -2.13 -1.74
N VAL A 119 1.73 -0.83 -1.51
CA VAL A 119 0.57 -0.12 -2.07
C VAL A 119 0.95 0.57 -3.36
N ILE A 120 0.22 0.22 -4.41
CA ILE A 120 0.35 0.78 -5.75
C ILE A 120 -0.72 1.84 -5.91
N HIS A 121 -0.27 3.05 -6.21
CA HIS A 121 -1.09 4.20 -6.56
C HIS A 121 -0.82 4.64 -7.99
N ASP A 122 -1.71 5.48 -8.50
CA ASP A 122 -1.40 6.38 -9.60
C ASP A 122 -1.69 7.82 -9.19
N THR A 123 -0.87 8.75 -9.67
CA THR A 123 -0.95 10.14 -9.19
C THR A 123 -2.21 10.87 -9.64
N SER A 124 -2.94 10.31 -10.60
CA SER A 124 -4.05 10.96 -11.31
C SER A 124 -3.72 12.36 -11.83
N PHE A 125 -2.43 12.62 -12.09
CA PHE A 125 -1.88 13.93 -12.39
C PHE A 125 -0.59 13.79 -13.24
N PRO A 126 -0.32 14.71 -14.18
CA PRO A 126 -1.02 15.96 -14.48
C PRO A 126 -2.43 15.81 -15.03
N GLU A 127 -3.25 16.81 -14.73
CA GLU A 127 -4.54 16.99 -15.38
C GLU A 127 -4.35 17.63 -16.77
N ILE A 128 -4.95 17.04 -17.79
CA ILE A 128 -4.87 17.49 -19.18
C ILE A 128 -6.30 17.68 -19.71
N PRO A 129 -6.67 18.83 -20.32
CA PRO A 129 -7.98 18.96 -20.94
C PRO A 129 -8.23 17.84 -21.97
N GLU A 130 -9.37 17.15 -21.89
CA GLU A 130 -9.70 16.00 -22.76
C GLU A 130 -9.53 16.32 -24.25
N ALA A 131 -9.93 17.52 -24.67
CA ALA A 131 -9.80 17.98 -26.05
C ALA A 131 -8.35 18.01 -26.60
N LYS A 132 -7.34 18.01 -25.72
CA LYS A 132 -5.93 17.96 -26.15
C LYS A 132 -5.43 16.53 -26.37
N GLY A 133 -6.13 15.53 -25.86
CA GLY A 133 -5.66 14.14 -25.82
C GLY A 133 -4.43 13.94 -24.92
N PHE A 134 -3.97 12.70 -24.84
CA PHE A 134 -2.71 12.39 -24.14
C PHE A 134 -1.51 12.85 -25.00
N PRO A 135 -0.49 13.49 -24.41
CA PRO A 135 0.74 13.83 -25.11
C PRO A 135 1.42 12.56 -25.61
N ALA A 136 1.80 12.54 -26.89
CA ALA A 136 2.46 11.38 -27.50
C ALA A 136 3.85 11.09 -26.87
N ASP A 137 4.49 12.11 -26.31
CA ASP A 137 5.80 12.07 -25.67
C ASP A 137 5.72 11.85 -24.14
N MET A 138 4.56 11.57 -23.55
CA MET A 138 4.41 11.51 -22.08
C MET A 138 5.30 10.46 -21.40
N ASP A 139 5.72 9.43 -22.15
CA ASP A 139 6.63 8.36 -21.69
C ASP A 139 8.12 8.66 -21.95
N ASP A 140 8.43 9.78 -22.61
CA ASP A 140 9.80 10.15 -22.95
C ASP A 140 10.49 10.89 -21.80
N PRO A 141 11.82 10.78 -21.66
CA PRO A 141 12.56 11.47 -20.60
C PRO A 141 12.45 13.00 -20.62
N GLY A 142 12.13 13.57 -21.80
CA GLY A 142 11.95 15.01 -22.02
C GLY A 142 10.60 15.55 -21.57
N TYR A 143 9.60 14.70 -21.33
CA TYR A 143 8.30 15.14 -20.86
C TYR A 143 8.43 15.78 -19.48
N GLU A 144 7.90 17.01 -19.33
CA GLU A 144 8.21 17.85 -18.17
C GLU A 144 7.82 17.21 -16.82
N TRP A 145 6.81 16.34 -16.81
CA TRP A 145 6.32 15.66 -15.61
C TRP A 145 7.19 14.48 -15.18
N ASN A 146 8.12 14.03 -16.04
CA ASN A 146 9.11 13.00 -15.71
C ASN A 146 10.31 13.57 -14.92
N ASP A 147 10.42 14.90 -14.79
CA ASP A 147 11.36 15.54 -13.86
C ASP A 147 10.78 15.56 -12.43
N ILE A 148 10.89 14.42 -11.74
CA ILE A 148 10.29 14.22 -10.41
C ILE A 148 10.78 15.26 -9.41
N ALA A 149 12.09 15.48 -9.36
CA ALA A 149 12.75 16.37 -8.42
C ALA A 149 12.28 17.82 -8.57
N LYS A 150 11.99 18.27 -9.79
CA LYS A 150 11.47 19.61 -10.05
C LYS A 150 9.97 19.71 -9.82
N LYS A 151 9.18 18.78 -10.36
CA LYS A 151 7.72 18.91 -10.42
C LYS A 151 7.02 18.58 -9.11
N TRP A 152 7.60 17.70 -8.30
CA TRP A 152 6.94 17.18 -7.09
C TRP A 152 7.52 17.75 -5.78
N LYS A 153 8.56 18.61 -5.86
CA LYS A 153 9.21 19.23 -4.69
C LYS A 153 8.24 19.95 -3.75
N GLY A 154 7.26 20.67 -4.31
CA GLY A 154 6.26 21.42 -3.55
C GLY A 154 4.99 20.63 -3.21
N SER A 155 4.84 19.41 -3.73
CA SER A 155 3.62 18.63 -3.55
C SER A 155 3.54 18.05 -2.12
N ASN A 156 2.33 18.01 -1.56
CA ASN A 156 2.07 17.26 -0.32
C ASN A 156 2.26 15.75 -0.51
N LEU A 157 2.21 15.25 -1.74
CA LEU A 157 2.37 13.84 -2.06
C LEU A 157 3.70 13.29 -1.54
N ARG A 158 4.77 14.09 -1.60
CA ARG A 158 6.10 13.72 -1.09
C ARG A 158 6.12 13.40 0.40
N LEU A 159 5.13 13.85 1.17
CA LEU A 159 4.99 13.60 2.60
C LEU A 159 4.13 12.36 2.89
N GLN A 160 3.45 11.85 1.85
CA GLN A 160 2.48 10.76 1.93
C GLN A 160 3.03 9.48 1.35
N VAL A 161 4.06 9.47 0.51
CA VAL A 161 4.52 8.25 -0.17
C VAL A 161 6.00 8.01 0.00
N ASN A 162 6.44 6.75 -0.13
CA ASN A 162 7.86 6.40 -0.05
C ASN A 162 8.58 6.78 -1.34
N LEU A 163 7.95 6.54 -2.49
CA LEU A 163 8.50 6.78 -3.81
C LEU A 163 7.47 7.33 -4.80
N ILE A 164 7.97 8.10 -5.76
CA ILE A 164 7.29 8.42 -7.02
C ILE A 164 8.08 7.80 -8.17
N VAL A 165 7.37 7.27 -9.18
CA VAL A 165 7.91 6.71 -10.42
C VAL A 165 7.40 7.51 -11.62
N SER A 166 8.30 8.08 -12.42
CA SER A 166 7.98 8.81 -13.64
C SER A 166 7.59 7.88 -14.79
N ARG A 167 6.89 8.40 -15.79
CA ARG A 167 6.40 7.64 -16.94
C ARG A 167 7.51 6.97 -17.75
N ASP A 168 8.73 7.52 -17.70
CA ASP A 168 9.93 6.97 -18.34
C ASP A 168 10.71 5.97 -17.47
N GLY A 169 10.20 5.57 -16.29
CA GLY A 169 10.77 4.52 -15.43
C GLY A 169 11.88 4.97 -14.48
N ARG A 170 12.14 6.28 -14.36
CA ARG A 170 12.93 6.81 -13.24
C ARG A 170 12.08 6.86 -11.98
N SER A 171 12.73 6.90 -10.83
CA SER A 171 12.04 6.99 -9.55
C SER A 171 12.83 7.81 -8.56
N HIS A 172 12.14 8.37 -7.57
CA HIS A 172 12.74 9.19 -6.53
C HIS A 172 12.21 8.79 -5.15
N THR A 173 13.13 8.54 -4.22
CA THR A 173 12.82 8.17 -2.84
C THR A 173 12.71 9.39 -1.94
N TYR A 174 11.58 9.49 -1.25
CA TYR A 174 11.35 10.46 -0.18
C TYR A 174 11.57 9.85 1.20
N TYR A 175 11.17 8.58 1.38
CA TYR A 175 11.34 7.83 2.62
C TYR A 175 11.76 6.40 2.29
N ALA A 176 12.81 5.92 2.96
CA ALA A 176 13.27 4.55 2.78
C ALA A 176 12.17 3.54 3.18
N TRP A 177 12.25 2.29 2.72
CA TRP A 177 11.17 1.31 2.95
C TRP A 177 10.83 1.06 4.43
N GLY A 178 11.81 1.09 5.32
CA GLY A 178 11.59 0.95 6.78
C GLY A 178 11.21 2.23 7.51
N GLU A 179 11.20 3.37 6.82
CA GLU A 179 10.93 4.68 7.41
C GLU A 179 9.43 4.98 7.40
N THR A 180 8.91 5.43 8.54
CA THR A 180 7.49 5.81 8.64
C THR A 180 7.28 7.19 8.05
N ARG A 181 6.41 7.26 7.05
CA ARG A 181 6.01 8.51 6.40
C ARG A 181 5.30 9.44 7.39
N PRO A 182 5.51 10.76 7.32
CA PRO A 182 4.91 11.71 8.25
C PRO A 182 3.41 11.91 8.04
N ARG A 183 2.88 11.65 6.84
CA ARG A 183 1.45 11.74 6.52
C ARG A 183 0.90 10.43 5.94
N SER A 184 -0.41 10.26 6.10
CA SER A 184 -1.22 9.16 5.58
C SER A 184 -1.33 9.23 4.05
N ALA A 185 -1.25 8.09 3.35
CA ALA A 185 -1.55 7.99 1.92
C ALA A 185 -2.95 7.43 1.66
N THR A 186 -3.47 6.64 2.60
CA THR A 186 -4.80 6.05 2.52
C THR A 186 -5.69 6.60 3.63
N LYS A 187 -7.00 6.49 3.46
CA LYS A 187 -7.96 6.85 4.51
C LYS A 187 -7.89 5.90 5.69
N LEU A 188 -7.47 4.65 5.46
CA LEU A 188 -7.12 3.68 6.52
C LEU A 188 -6.08 4.20 7.52
N GLU A 189 -5.30 5.23 7.16
CA GLU A 189 -4.21 5.74 7.96
C GLU A 189 -4.49 7.13 8.57
N LEU A 190 -5.66 7.74 8.34
CA LEU A 190 -5.97 9.10 8.77
C LEU A 190 -6.28 9.20 10.29
N SER A 191 -5.82 10.30 10.92
CA SER A 191 -6.23 10.68 12.29
C SER A 191 -7.39 11.71 12.27
N GLY A 192 -8.39 11.59 13.16
CA GLY A 192 -9.54 12.53 13.24
C GLY A 192 -10.85 11.98 13.83
N LYS A 193 -11.97 12.71 13.72
CA LYS A 193 -13.32 12.27 14.17
C LYS A 193 -13.89 11.08 13.39
N THR A 194 -13.28 10.79 12.24
CA THR A 194 -13.46 9.59 11.41
C THR A 194 -12.17 8.78 11.38
N ALA A 195 -11.34 8.81 12.44
CA ALA A 195 -9.99 8.23 12.47
C ALA A 195 -10.04 6.76 12.15
N ASN A 196 -9.25 6.36 11.16
CA ASN A 196 -9.02 4.95 10.95
C ASN A 196 -7.49 4.79 11.00
N ILE A 197 -7.06 4.13 12.08
CA ILE A 197 -5.81 3.42 12.35
C ILE A 197 -4.49 4.07 11.87
N PRO A 198 -4.10 5.27 12.36
CA PRO A 198 -2.81 5.88 12.06
C PRO A 198 -1.59 5.05 12.51
N GLU A 199 -1.79 4.12 13.46
CA GLU A 199 -0.79 3.15 13.91
C GLU A 199 -0.44 2.11 12.82
N ALA A 200 -1.24 2.02 11.76
CA ALA A 200 -1.02 1.10 10.65
C ALA A 200 0.02 1.61 9.64
N ARG A 201 0.33 2.91 9.63
CA ARG A 201 1.29 3.52 8.68
C ARG A 201 2.61 2.78 8.51
N PRO A 202 3.29 2.29 9.56
CA PRO A 202 4.56 1.57 9.41
C PRO A 202 4.44 0.21 8.70
N LEU A 203 3.22 -0.30 8.48
CA LEU A 203 2.97 -1.57 7.80
C LEU A 203 2.92 -1.42 6.28
N PHE A 204 2.76 -0.20 5.78
CA PHE A 204 2.55 0.09 4.37
C PHE A 204 3.70 0.91 3.81
N VAL A 205 4.22 0.44 2.67
CA VAL A 205 5.00 1.27 1.77
C VAL A 205 4.15 1.64 0.57
N HIS A 206 4.27 2.87 0.10
CA HIS A 206 3.44 3.42 -0.96
C HIS A 206 4.29 3.92 -2.12
N VAL A 207 3.91 3.50 -3.32
CA VAL A 207 4.53 3.90 -4.59
C VAL A 207 3.50 4.59 -5.46
N GLU A 208 3.81 5.82 -5.82
CA GLU A 208 3.02 6.65 -6.74
C GLU A 208 3.58 6.56 -8.15
N ASN A 209 2.76 6.16 -9.10
CA ASN A 209 3.14 6.11 -10.50
C ASN A 209 2.55 7.32 -11.20
N ILE A 210 3.39 8.18 -11.79
CA ILE A 210 2.94 9.35 -12.53
C ILE A 210 1.99 8.90 -13.63
N GLN A 211 0.75 9.36 -13.57
CA GLN A 211 -0.31 8.98 -14.49
C GLN A 211 -1.11 10.21 -14.89
N PRO A 212 -0.81 10.83 -16.03
CA PRO A 212 -1.62 11.90 -16.58
C PRO A 212 -3.07 11.46 -16.71
N ARG A 213 -4.02 12.36 -16.46
CA ARG A 213 -5.44 12.08 -16.65
C ARG A 213 -6.09 13.15 -17.51
N LEU A 214 -6.97 12.74 -18.43
CA LEU A 214 -7.78 13.68 -19.18
C LEU A 214 -8.95 14.16 -18.31
N LYS A 215 -9.13 15.48 -18.24
CA LYS A 215 -10.26 16.15 -17.61
C LYS A 215 -11.35 16.40 -18.65
N PRO A 216 -12.46 15.65 -18.61
CA PRO A 216 -13.60 15.93 -19.47
C PRO A 216 -14.31 17.21 -19.03
N THR A 217 -14.95 17.91 -19.98
CA THR A 217 -15.71 19.14 -19.68
C THR A 217 -17.04 18.86 -18.99
N ASN A 218 -17.71 17.76 -19.36
CA ASN A 218 -19.09 17.44 -18.95
C ASN A 218 -19.22 16.12 -18.18
N LYS A 219 -18.10 15.57 -17.69
CA LYS A 219 -18.09 14.37 -16.85
C LYS A 219 -17.29 14.65 -15.59
N TRP A 220 -17.66 13.96 -14.52
CA TRP A 220 -17.03 14.14 -13.22
C TRP A 220 -15.80 13.24 -13.04
N ALA A 221 -15.56 12.26 -13.91
CA ALA A 221 -14.48 11.31 -13.75
C ALA A 221 -13.39 11.53 -14.79
N TRP A 222 -12.15 11.50 -14.31
CA TRP A 222 -10.95 11.74 -15.09
C TRP A 222 -10.55 10.46 -15.82
N ILE A 223 -10.17 10.58 -17.10
CA ILE A 223 -9.90 9.43 -17.97
C ILE A 223 -8.41 9.08 -17.88
N ALA A 224 -8.09 7.84 -17.53
CA ALA A 224 -6.71 7.34 -17.58
C ALA A 224 -6.29 6.90 -18.99
N PRO A 225 -4.99 6.92 -19.30
CA PRO A 225 -4.42 6.30 -20.49
C PRO A 225 -4.88 4.85 -20.64
N PRO A 226 -5.23 4.38 -21.84
CA PRO A 226 -5.76 3.04 -22.05
C PRO A 226 -4.81 1.92 -21.60
N ASN A 227 -3.50 2.18 -21.65
CA ASN A 227 -2.46 1.23 -21.24
C ASN A 227 -2.02 1.39 -19.77
N GLY A 228 -2.74 2.17 -18.95
CA GLY A 228 -2.37 2.38 -17.55
C GLY A 228 -0.91 2.82 -17.42
N LEU A 229 -0.11 2.01 -16.71
CA LEU A 229 1.33 2.24 -16.57
C LEU A 229 2.09 1.86 -17.85
N SER A 230 3.00 2.71 -18.31
CA SER A 230 3.96 2.38 -19.38
C SER A 230 4.89 1.23 -19.00
N PRO A 231 5.45 0.53 -19.98
CA PRO A 231 6.39 -0.58 -19.77
C PRO A 231 7.54 -0.27 -18.81
N LYS A 232 8.20 0.89 -18.95
CA LYS A 232 9.35 1.27 -18.11
C LYS A 232 8.95 1.52 -16.66
N GLN A 233 7.72 1.97 -16.47
CA GLN A 233 7.16 2.21 -15.16
C GLN A 233 6.84 0.91 -14.44
N GLU A 234 6.25 -0.06 -15.14
CA GLU A 234 6.02 -1.40 -14.60
C GLU A 234 7.34 -2.12 -14.25
N GLU A 235 8.39 -1.96 -15.08
CA GLU A 235 9.73 -2.51 -14.79
C GLU A 235 10.29 -1.93 -13.50
N ARG A 236 10.21 -0.60 -13.34
CA ARG A 236 10.63 0.06 -12.12
C ARG A 236 9.78 -0.39 -10.94
N LEU A 237 8.47 -0.44 -11.07
CA LEU A 237 7.55 -0.86 -9.99
C LEU A 237 7.83 -2.30 -9.55
N ALA A 238 8.14 -3.20 -10.48
CA ALA A 238 8.56 -4.57 -10.19
C ALA A 238 9.86 -4.60 -9.37
N LEU A 239 10.87 -3.82 -9.77
CA LEU A 239 12.10 -3.68 -9.00
C LEU A 239 11.84 -3.12 -7.59
N LEU A 240 10.96 -2.12 -7.46
CA LEU A 240 10.58 -1.55 -6.16
C LEU A 240 9.88 -2.56 -5.25
N TYR A 241 9.02 -3.41 -5.80
CA TYR A 241 8.39 -4.50 -5.05
C TYR A 241 9.41 -5.51 -4.53
N ILE A 242 10.41 -5.85 -5.36
CA ILE A 242 11.52 -6.73 -4.99
C ILE A 242 12.38 -6.09 -3.89
N THR A 243 12.78 -4.83 -4.03
CA THR A 243 13.63 -4.19 -3.00
C THR A 243 12.88 -3.92 -1.70
N ALA A 244 11.59 -3.62 -1.75
CA ALA A 244 10.73 -3.50 -0.57
C ALA A 244 10.59 -4.85 0.16
N SER A 245 10.33 -5.92 -0.59
CA SER A 245 10.25 -7.28 -0.03
C SER A 245 11.59 -7.76 0.52
N TYR A 246 12.69 -7.46 -0.17
CA TYR A 246 14.05 -7.73 0.30
C TYR A 246 14.32 -7.07 1.65
N GLN A 247 14.00 -5.78 1.78
CA GLN A 247 14.13 -5.04 3.03
C GLN A 247 13.19 -5.55 4.11
N ALA A 248 11.97 -5.98 3.77
CA ALA A 248 11.06 -6.60 4.74
C ALA A 248 11.49 -8.01 5.18
N GLY A 249 12.30 -8.70 4.36
CA GLY A 249 12.68 -10.10 4.56
C GLY A 249 11.60 -11.11 4.14
N THR A 250 10.42 -10.63 3.74
CA THR A 250 9.32 -11.45 3.23
C THR A 250 8.70 -10.79 2.00
N TRP A 251 8.15 -11.60 1.10
CA TRP A 251 7.41 -11.11 -0.05
C TRP A 251 6.14 -10.39 0.42
N LEU A 252 6.08 -9.08 0.19
CA LEU A 252 4.99 -8.22 0.68
C LEU A 252 3.67 -8.55 0.00
N ILE A 253 2.55 -8.27 0.66
CA ILE A 253 1.22 -8.34 0.05
C ILE A 253 1.02 -7.10 -0.83
N PRO A 254 0.98 -7.23 -2.17
CA PRO A 254 0.68 -6.08 -3.03
C PRO A 254 -0.79 -5.68 -2.90
N ALA A 255 -1.06 -4.38 -3.01
CA ALA A 255 -2.40 -3.83 -2.88
C ALA A 255 -2.58 -2.65 -3.83
N TYR A 256 -3.77 -2.54 -4.41
CA TYR A 256 -4.23 -1.30 -5.03
C TYR A 256 -4.84 -0.39 -3.98
N HIS A 257 -4.49 0.91 -4.03
CA HIS A 257 -5.04 1.92 -3.11
C HIS A 257 -6.56 1.82 -3.01
N PHE A 258 -7.25 1.77 -4.14
CA PHE A 258 -8.71 1.64 -4.17
C PHE A 258 -9.26 0.55 -3.23
N ASN A 259 -8.65 -0.63 -3.24
CA ASN A 259 -9.15 -1.78 -2.49
C ASN A 259 -8.87 -1.68 -0.98
N ILE A 260 -7.90 -0.86 -0.58
CA ILE A 260 -7.67 -0.52 0.84
C ILE A 260 -8.79 0.39 1.33
N ASP A 261 -9.14 1.40 0.53
CA ASP A 261 -10.10 2.45 0.89
C ASP A 261 -11.53 2.17 0.44
N GLN A 262 -11.79 0.99 -0.13
CA GLN A 262 -13.09 0.63 -0.67
C GLN A 262 -14.18 0.73 0.40
N GLY A 263 -15.33 1.31 0.05
CA GLY A 263 -16.46 1.46 0.98
C GLY A 263 -16.40 2.72 1.85
N ILE A 264 -15.38 3.57 1.67
CA ILE A 264 -15.28 4.86 2.34
C ILE A 264 -15.78 5.96 1.40
N PRO A 265 -16.64 6.90 1.86
CA PRO A 265 -17.09 8.02 1.05
C PRO A 265 -15.94 8.81 0.43
N GLN A 266 -16.12 9.29 -0.80
CA GLN A 266 -15.12 10.04 -1.60
C GLN A 266 -13.85 9.23 -1.93
N GLY A 267 -13.96 7.90 -2.07
CA GLY A 267 -12.83 7.04 -2.47
C GLY A 267 -12.23 7.49 -3.81
N HIS A 268 -10.91 7.32 -3.96
CA HIS A 268 -10.23 7.49 -5.24
C HIS A 268 -10.53 6.29 -6.15
N ASP A 269 -9.96 6.21 -7.34
CA ASP A 269 -10.12 5.07 -8.26
C ASP A 269 -8.79 4.56 -8.83
N ASP A 270 -7.72 4.71 -8.07
CA ASP A 270 -6.35 4.37 -8.45
C ASP A 270 -5.87 3.01 -7.88
N PRO A 271 -5.02 2.29 -8.64
CA PRO A 271 -4.57 2.60 -9.99
C PRO A 271 -5.61 2.17 -11.05
N GLN A 272 -5.81 2.99 -12.09
CA GLN A 272 -6.62 2.61 -13.25
C GLN A 272 -5.80 1.86 -14.32
N HIS A 273 -6.46 0.93 -15.02
CA HIS A 273 -5.91 0.15 -16.15
C HIS A 273 -4.61 -0.62 -15.85
N MET A 274 -4.38 -1.00 -14.59
CA MET A 274 -3.23 -1.81 -14.22
C MET A 274 -3.31 -3.20 -14.87
N ASP A 275 -2.25 -3.59 -15.58
CA ASP A 275 -2.08 -4.97 -16.08
C ASP A 275 -1.32 -5.79 -15.04
N LEU A 276 -2.09 -6.50 -14.19
CA LEU A 276 -1.52 -7.33 -13.13
C LEU A 276 -0.62 -8.45 -13.68
N ALA A 277 -0.97 -9.03 -14.83
CA ALA A 277 -0.21 -10.14 -15.41
C ALA A 277 1.13 -9.63 -15.99
N SER A 278 1.11 -8.52 -16.72
CA SER A 278 2.33 -7.88 -17.24
C SER A 278 3.29 -7.51 -16.12
N TRP A 279 2.82 -6.82 -15.09
CA TRP A 279 3.66 -6.41 -13.97
C TRP A 279 4.26 -7.60 -13.21
N VAL A 280 3.49 -8.66 -12.96
CA VAL A 280 4.03 -9.86 -12.30
C VAL A 280 5.04 -10.59 -13.19
N GLY A 281 4.85 -10.61 -14.51
CA GLY A 281 5.85 -11.13 -15.45
C GLY A 281 7.19 -10.41 -15.32
N ARG A 282 7.18 -9.09 -15.10
CA ARG A 282 8.40 -8.29 -14.86
C ARG A 282 9.02 -8.57 -13.50
N ILE A 283 8.21 -8.79 -12.45
CA ILE A 283 8.72 -9.23 -11.14
C ILE A 283 9.46 -10.55 -11.31
N GLN A 284 8.84 -11.54 -11.94
CA GLN A 284 9.45 -12.85 -12.17
C GLN A 284 10.75 -12.74 -12.96
N ALA A 285 10.78 -11.92 -14.03
CA ALA A 285 11.97 -11.72 -14.84
C ALA A 285 13.14 -11.15 -14.03
N ILE A 286 12.89 -10.18 -13.14
CA ILE A 286 13.94 -9.62 -12.27
C ILE A 286 14.32 -10.61 -11.17
N HIS A 287 13.33 -11.27 -10.55
CA HIS A 287 13.55 -12.24 -9.47
C HIS A 287 14.47 -13.38 -9.91
N ASN A 288 14.25 -13.97 -11.09
CA ASN A 288 15.12 -15.02 -11.66
C ASN A 288 16.60 -14.58 -11.83
N LEU A 289 16.88 -13.27 -11.89
CA LEU A 289 18.25 -12.75 -11.99
C LEU A 289 18.91 -12.53 -10.62
N VAL A 290 18.11 -12.45 -9.55
CA VAL A 290 18.57 -12.05 -8.21
C VAL A 290 18.29 -13.06 -7.11
N GLU A 291 17.50 -14.11 -7.38
CA GLU A 291 17.27 -15.23 -6.47
C GLU A 291 18.58 -15.97 -6.12
N GLN A 292 18.62 -16.64 -4.98
CA GLN A 292 19.81 -17.32 -4.45
C GLN A 292 20.22 -18.51 -5.32
#